data_AF-A0A7C9U1I8-F1
#
_entry.id   AF-A0A7C9U1I8-F1
#
_cell.length_a   1.000
_cell.length_b   1.000
_cell.length_c   1.000
_cell.angle_alpha   90.00
_cell.angle_beta   90.00
_cell.angle_gamma   90.00
#
_symmetry.space_group_name_H-M   'P 1'
#
loop_
_entity.id
_entity.type
_entity.pdbx_description
1 polymer ?
#
loop_
_entity_poly.entity_id
_entity_poly.type
_entity_poly.pdbx_seq_one_letter_code
_entity_poly.pdbx_strand_id
1 'polypeptide(L)'
;MDIIKLYKLLTKKPQHSLAKRQVEELSLHSYRDFDEFYQAKQARSNQEEKIGDILVISVDGKGVVMRQDDLRPDTKKRAAGQKKLKKRLTKGEKRNSKRMATVAAVYTIEPILRTAIAFSQYPKISQDKTSTS
;
A
#
# COMPACT_ATOMS: atom_id res chain seq x y z
N MET A 1 -5.08 15.27 -11.01
CA MET A 1 -6.14 14.95 -10.02
C MET A 1 -7.30 15.90 -10.30
N ASP A 2 -8.47 15.40 -10.68
CA ASP A 2 -9.55 16.27 -11.19
C ASP A 2 -10.14 17.17 -10.10
N ILE A 3 -10.29 18.46 -10.40
CA ILE A 3 -10.85 19.51 -9.51
C ILE A 3 -12.23 19.11 -8.97
N ILE A 4 -13.04 18.43 -9.78
CA ILE A 4 -14.36 17.92 -9.42
C ILE A 4 -14.26 16.87 -8.29
N LYS A 5 -13.18 16.07 -8.28
CA LYS A 5 -12.93 15.02 -7.30
C LYS A 5 -12.45 15.60 -5.96
N LEU A 6 -11.66 16.68 -6.00
CA LEU A 6 -11.21 17.44 -4.82
C LEU A 6 -12.40 18.12 -4.11
N TYR A 7 -13.26 18.81 -4.88
CA TYR A 7 -14.48 19.45 -4.36
C TYR A 7 -15.42 18.46 -3.67
N LYS A 8 -15.63 17.28 -4.28
CA LYS A 8 -16.49 16.21 -3.74
C LYS A 8 -15.92 15.55 -2.48
N LEU A 9 -14.61 15.63 -2.26
CA LEU A 9 -13.94 15.13 -1.06
C LEU A 9 -14.05 16.12 0.11
N LEU A 10 -13.82 17.41 -0.16
CA LEU A 10 -13.89 18.50 0.82
C LEU A 10 -15.32 18.74 1.33
N THR A 11 -16.32 18.50 0.49
CA THR A 11 -17.75 18.67 0.86
C THR A 11 -18.37 17.47 1.58
N LYS A 12 -17.63 16.36 1.72
CA LYS A 12 -18.19 15.10 2.25
C LYS A 12 -18.43 15.14 3.77
N LYS A 13 -17.74 16.02 4.51
CA LYS A 13 -18.03 16.44 5.90
C LYS A 13 -17.25 17.72 6.31
N PRO A 14 -17.67 18.92 5.92
CA PRO A 14 -17.04 20.12 6.47
C PRO A 14 -17.83 20.71 7.64
N GLN A 15 -17.12 21.16 8.68
CA GLN A 15 -17.67 22.05 9.70
C GLN A 15 -17.93 23.46 9.14
N HIS A 16 -17.30 23.83 8.00
CA HIS A 16 -17.48 25.08 7.28
C HIS A 16 -17.60 24.87 5.76
N SER A 17 -18.68 25.36 5.15
CA SER A 17 -18.92 25.24 3.70
C SER A 17 -18.04 26.21 2.90
N LEU A 18 -17.11 25.70 2.09
CA LEU A 18 -16.36 26.50 1.12
C LEU A 18 -17.08 26.51 -0.23
N ALA A 19 -17.23 27.68 -0.85
CA ALA A 19 -17.85 27.79 -2.16
C ALA A 19 -16.97 27.14 -3.24
N LYS A 20 -17.60 26.50 -4.24
CA LYS A 20 -16.90 25.83 -5.36
C LYS A 20 -15.82 26.70 -5.99
N ARG A 21 -16.15 27.99 -6.22
CA ARG A 21 -15.23 28.97 -6.81
C ARG A 21 -13.97 29.18 -5.98
N GLN A 22 -14.09 29.19 -4.65
CA GLN A 22 -12.93 29.35 -3.76
C GLN A 22 -12.00 28.15 -3.82
N VAL A 23 -12.55 26.93 -3.92
CA VAL A 23 -11.76 25.70 -4.07
C VAL A 23 -11.02 25.68 -5.42
N GLU A 24 -11.67 26.14 -6.49
CA GLU A 24 -11.06 26.27 -7.81
C GLU A 24 -9.92 27.30 -7.81
N GLU A 25 -10.15 28.47 -7.24
CA GLU A 25 -9.14 29.52 -7.12
C GLU A 25 -7.95 29.07 -6.26
N LEU A 26 -8.17 28.43 -5.11
CA LEU A 26 -7.10 27.85 -4.29
C LEU A 26 -6.31 26.78 -5.05
N SER A 27 -7.00 25.91 -5.79
CA SER A 27 -6.33 24.87 -6.59
C SER A 27 -5.47 25.46 -7.70
N LEU A 28 -5.91 26.54 -8.35
CA LEU A 28 -5.14 27.24 -9.39
C LEU A 28 -3.93 27.97 -8.80
N HIS A 29 -4.08 28.59 -7.63
CA HIS A 29 -2.95 29.24 -6.94
C HIS A 29 -1.92 28.21 -6.48
N SER A 30 -2.34 27.11 -5.85
CA SER A 30 -1.42 26.03 -5.45
C SER A 30 -0.73 25.33 -6.62
N TYR A 31 -1.32 25.37 -7.82
CA TYR A 31 -0.69 24.83 -9.03
C TYR A 31 0.47 25.72 -9.51
N ARG A 32 0.36 27.05 -9.39
CA ARG A 32 1.45 27.98 -9.76
C ARG A 32 2.70 27.75 -8.91
N ASP A 33 2.49 27.47 -7.62
CA ASP A 33 3.59 27.23 -6.68
C ASP A 33 4.14 25.79 -6.77
N PHE A 34 3.53 24.92 -7.59
CA PHE A 34 3.90 23.50 -7.65
C PHE A 34 5.29 23.32 -8.26
N ASP A 35 5.57 23.99 -9.37
CA ASP A 35 6.88 23.91 -10.02
C ASP A 35 7.98 24.47 -9.11
N GLU A 36 7.75 25.62 -8.49
CA GLU A 36 8.69 26.24 -7.54
C GLU A 36 8.89 25.37 -6.29
N PHE A 37 7.83 24.78 -5.75
CA PHE A 37 7.89 23.85 -4.63
C PHE A 37 8.74 22.61 -4.93
N TYR A 38 8.56 22.00 -6.10
CA TYR A 38 9.37 20.83 -6.50
C TYR A 38 10.80 21.20 -6.88
N GLN A 39 11.04 22.41 -7.41
CA GLN A 39 12.40 22.91 -7.64
C GLN A 39 13.13 23.18 -6.32
N ALA A 40 12.49 23.85 -5.36
CA ALA A 40 13.04 24.08 -4.02
C ALA A 40 13.30 22.76 -3.28
N LYS A 41 12.42 21.77 -3.44
CA LYS A 41 12.59 20.43 -2.86
C LYS A 41 13.73 19.66 -3.51
N GLN A 42 13.91 19.73 -4.83
CA GLN A 42 15.06 19.15 -5.53
C GLN A 42 16.38 19.82 -5.12
N ALA A 43 16.38 21.13 -4.95
CA ALA A 43 17.55 21.87 -4.47
C ALA A 43 17.95 21.41 -3.05
N ARG A 44 16.97 21.17 -2.16
CA ARG A 44 17.19 20.62 -0.81
C ARG A 44 17.58 19.15 -0.79
N SER A 45 17.03 18.30 -1.67
CA SER A 45 17.43 16.89 -1.74
C SER A 45 18.88 16.71 -2.20
N ASN A 46 19.44 17.70 -2.91
CA ASN A 46 20.87 17.72 -3.23
C ASN A 46 21.75 18.11 -2.01
N GLN A 47 21.15 18.65 -0.94
CA GLN A 47 21.84 19.12 0.27
C GLN A 47 21.67 18.20 1.49
N GLU A 48 20.65 17.34 1.54
CA GLU A 48 20.35 16.46 2.69
C GLU A 48 20.37 14.96 2.34
N GLU A 49 21.02 14.20 3.24
CA GLU A 49 21.19 12.74 3.36
C GLU A 49 21.41 11.92 2.07
N LYS A 50 22.54 11.20 2.02
CA LYS A 50 22.77 10.13 1.05
C LYS A 50 21.66 9.08 1.16
N ILE A 51 20.60 9.26 0.38
CA ILE A 51 19.61 8.22 0.11
C ILE A 51 20.39 7.07 -0.53
N GLY A 52 20.28 5.85 0.01
CA GLY A 52 21.01 4.70 -0.50
C GLY A 52 20.77 4.49 -1.99
N ASP A 53 21.78 4.06 -2.74
CA ASP A 53 21.79 4.02 -4.21
C ASP A 53 20.65 3.18 -4.83
N ILE A 54 20.07 2.27 -4.05
CA ILE A 54 18.98 1.39 -4.50
C ILE A 54 17.70 1.70 -3.74
N LEU A 55 16.67 2.11 -4.47
CA LEU A 55 15.30 2.18 -3.97
C LEU A 55 14.61 0.82 -4.13
N VAL A 56 14.20 0.23 -3.01
CA VAL A 56 13.49 -1.05 -2.98
C VAL A 56 12.02 -0.83 -2.65
N ILE A 57 11.16 -1.45 -3.46
CA ILE A 57 9.72 -1.55 -3.20
C ILE A 57 9.41 -3.02 -2.99
N SER A 58 8.92 -3.38 -1.80
CA SER A 58 8.39 -4.71 -1.53
C SER A 58 6.89 -4.66 -1.31
N VAL A 59 6.19 -5.66 -1.82
CA VAL A 59 4.74 -5.78 -1.71
C VAL A 59 4.42 -7.20 -1.26
N ASP A 60 3.72 -7.34 -0.14
CA ASP A 60 3.21 -8.61 0.35
C ASP A 60 1.69 -8.62 0.38
N GLY A 61 1.11 -9.80 0.14
CA GLY A 61 -0.33 -10.02 0.07
C GLY A 61 -0.77 -11.14 1.01
N LYS A 62 -1.57 -10.79 2.03
CA LYS A 62 -2.17 -11.79 2.93
C LYS A 62 -3.69 -11.82 2.81
N GLY A 63 -4.25 -13.01 2.61
CA GLY A 63 -5.68 -13.22 2.76
C GLY A 63 -6.11 -13.07 4.23
N VAL A 64 -6.81 -12.00 4.56
CA VAL A 64 -7.35 -11.70 5.90
C VAL A 64 -8.86 -11.88 5.94
N VAL A 65 -9.39 -12.35 7.08
CA VAL A 65 -10.83 -12.42 7.31
C VAL A 65 -11.32 -11.03 7.72
N MET A 66 -12.34 -10.51 7.05
CA MET A 66 -12.90 -9.18 7.36
C MET A 66 -13.64 -9.20 8.69
N ARG A 67 -13.51 -8.12 9.48
CA ARG A 67 -14.43 -7.85 10.59
C ARG A 67 -15.82 -7.52 10.03
N GLN A 68 -16.86 -7.83 10.79
CA GLN A 68 -18.25 -7.61 10.36
C GLN A 68 -18.56 -6.12 10.12
N ASP A 69 -17.90 -5.23 10.87
CA ASP A 69 -18.09 -3.79 10.73
C ASP A 69 -17.50 -3.19 9.46
N ASP A 70 -16.45 -3.81 8.94
CA ASP A 70 -15.71 -3.36 7.75
C ASP A 70 -16.23 -3.98 6.45
N LEU A 71 -17.34 -4.72 6.53
CA LEU A 71 -18.03 -5.24 5.35
C LEU A 71 -18.67 -4.09 4.56
N ARG A 72 -18.61 -4.17 3.22
CA ARG A 72 -19.38 -3.26 2.34
C ARG A 72 -20.88 -3.31 2.70
N PRO A 73 -21.64 -2.21 2.56
CA PRO A 73 -23.03 -2.13 3.00
C PRO A 73 -23.91 -3.31 2.54
N ASP A 74 -23.83 -3.68 1.26
CA ASP A 74 -24.62 -4.79 0.70
C ASP A 74 -24.20 -6.15 1.26
N THR A 75 -22.89 -6.34 1.50
CA THR A 75 -22.36 -7.54 2.12
C THR A 75 -22.68 -7.59 3.61
N LYS A 76 -22.71 -6.44 4.30
CA LYS A 76 -23.07 -6.32 5.73
C LYS A 76 -24.54 -6.68 5.94
N LYS A 77 -25.44 -6.15 5.10
CA LYS A 77 -26.88 -6.51 5.10
C LYS A 77 -27.09 -8.01 4.90
N ARG A 78 -26.40 -8.59 3.91
CA ARG A 78 -26.47 -10.03 3.64
C ARG A 78 -25.91 -10.86 4.80
N ALA A 79 -24.82 -10.42 5.43
CA ALA A 79 -24.24 -11.11 6.59
C ALA A 79 -25.14 -11.06 7.83
N ALA A 80 -25.83 -9.94 8.07
CA ALA A 80 -26.74 -9.77 9.21
C ALA A 80 -27.98 -10.67 9.13
N GLY A 81 -28.48 -10.96 7.92
CA GLY A 81 -29.64 -11.83 7.71
C GLY A 81 -29.35 -13.33 7.70
N GLN A 82 -28.08 -13.75 7.79
CA GLN A 82 -27.71 -15.16 7.68
C GLN A 82 -27.65 -15.84 9.06
N LYS A 83 -28.53 -16.83 9.30
CA LYS A 83 -28.38 -17.74 10.45
C LYS A 83 -27.27 -18.75 10.18
N LYS A 84 -26.10 -18.57 10.82
CA LYS A 84 -24.97 -19.50 10.70
C LYS A 84 -25.18 -20.76 11.54
N LEU A 85 -24.82 -21.91 10.97
CA LEU A 85 -24.82 -23.19 11.67
C LEU A 85 -23.44 -23.39 12.35
N LYS A 86 -23.44 -23.92 13.59
CA LYS A 86 -22.20 -24.07 14.38
C LYS A 86 -21.29 -25.20 13.90
N LYS A 87 -21.86 -26.30 13.39
CA LYS A 87 -21.13 -27.55 13.08
C LYS A 87 -20.83 -27.75 11.60
N ARG A 88 -21.50 -27.02 10.70
CA ARG A 88 -21.37 -27.15 9.25
C ARG A 88 -21.67 -25.81 8.57
N LEU A 89 -21.11 -25.59 7.39
CA LEU A 89 -21.40 -24.42 6.55
C LEU A 89 -22.89 -24.40 6.18
N THR A 90 -23.47 -23.20 6.12
CA THR A 90 -24.80 -23.01 5.55
C THR A 90 -24.76 -23.08 4.03
N LYS A 91 -25.91 -23.31 3.39
CA LYS A 91 -26.00 -23.40 1.93
C LYS A 91 -25.50 -22.09 1.29
N GLY A 92 -24.45 -22.17 0.48
CA GLY A 92 -23.81 -21.00 -0.14
C GLY A 92 -22.75 -20.30 0.71
N GLU A 93 -22.47 -20.78 1.93
CA GLU A 93 -21.39 -20.25 2.76
C GLU A 93 -20.05 -20.84 2.33
N LYS A 94 -19.10 -19.96 1.98
CA LYS A 94 -17.73 -20.34 1.63
C LYS A 94 -16.85 -20.35 2.87
N ARG A 95 -16.20 -21.49 3.15
CA ARG A 95 -15.17 -21.60 4.20
C ARG A 95 -14.03 -20.63 3.90
N ASN A 96 -13.49 -19.98 4.93
CA ASN A 96 -12.32 -19.10 4.83
C ASN A 96 -12.47 -18.00 3.78
N SER A 97 -13.63 -17.34 3.69
CA SER A 97 -13.80 -16.16 2.84
C SER A 97 -12.88 -15.04 3.33
N LYS A 98 -11.72 -14.93 2.68
CA LYS A 98 -10.65 -13.98 2.96
C LYS A 98 -10.59 -12.94 1.86
N ARG A 99 -10.24 -11.70 2.20
CA ARG A 99 -9.90 -10.64 1.24
C ARG A 99 -8.40 -10.39 1.31
N MET A 100 -7.80 -10.05 0.19
CA MET A 100 -6.37 -9.72 0.16
C MET A 100 -6.14 -8.38 0.84
N ALA A 101 -5.40 -8.40 1.94
CA ALA A 101 -4.71 -7.23 2.46
C ALA A 101 -3.35 -7.18 1.76
N THR A 102 -3.02 -6.01 1.22
CA THR A 102 -1.74 -5.75 0.55
C THR A 102 -0.98 -4.73 1.37
N VAL A 103 0.26 -5.06 1.76
CA VAL A 103 1.16 -4.17 2.47
C VAL A 103 2.34 -3.86 1.54
N ALA A 104 2.66 -2.58 1.40
CA ALA A 104 3.82 -2.12 0.65
C ALA A 104 4.82 -1.46 1.59
N ALA A 105 6.10 -1.76 1.40
CA ALA A 105 7.20 -1.07 2.07
C ALA A 105 8.13 -0.45 1.02
N VAL A 106 8.62 0.75 1.30
CA VAL A 106 9.58 1.47 0.48
C VAL A 106 10.77 1.79 1.38
N TYR A 107 11.96 1.34 0.99
CA TYR A 107 13.19 1.53 1.75
C TYR A 107 14.38 1.59 0.81
N THR A 108 15.49 2.15 1.26
CA THR A 108 16.75 2.21 0.51
C THR A 108 17.77 1.26 1.09
N ILE A 109 18.60 0.67 0.24
CA ILE A 109 19.73 -0.19 0.64
C ILE A 109 21.00 0.22 -0.10
N GLU A 110 22.15 -0.04 0.51
CA GLU A 110 23.45 0.07 -0.17
C GLU A 110 23.66 -1.13 -1.12
N PRO A 111 24.34 -0.93 -2.28
CA PRO A 111 24.66 -2.02 -3.19
C PRO A 111 25.62 -3.04 -2.56
N ILE A 112 25.28 -4.33 -2.66
CA ILE A 112 26.21 -5.41 -2.28
C ILE A 112 27.18 -5.66 -3.45
N LEU A 113 28.41 -5.15 -3.32
CA LEU A 113 29.47 -5.37 -4.30
C LEU A 113 29.96 -6.83 -4.24
N ARG A 114 29.77 -7.59 -5.32
CA ARG A 114 30.32 -8.95 -5.43
C ARG A 114 31.72 -8.89 -6.05
N THR A 115 32.74 -9.14 -5.24
CA THR A 115 34.12 -9.38 -5.70
C THR A 115 34.36 -10.88 -5.86
N ALA A 116 35.19 -11.30 -6.83
CA ALA A 116 35.49 -12.72 -7.08
C ALA A 116 35.95 -13.50 -5.83
N ILE A 117 36.64 -12.84 -4.90
CA ILE A 117 37.10 -13.43 -3.63
C ILE A 117 35.92 -13.74 -2.67
N ALA A 118 34.85 -12.94 -2.69
CA ALA A 118 33.71 -13.09 -1.79
C ALA A 118 32.91 -14.37 -2.03
N PHE A 119 32.96 -14.94 -3.24
CA PHE A 119 32.34 -16.23 -3.55
C PHE A 119 32.96 -17.40 -2.77
N SER A 120 34.24 -17.28 -2.35
CA SER A 120 34.93 -18.34 -1.62
C SER A 120 34.51 -18.45 -0.15
N GLN A 121 33.81 -17.46 0.39
CA GLN A 121 33.47 -17.36 1.82
C GLN A 121 32.04 -17.84 2.15
N TYR A 122 31.20 -18.11 1.14
CA TYR A 122 29.88 -18.70 1.40
C TYR A 122 30.04 -20.16 1.84
N PRO A 123 29.34 -20.60 2.90
CA PRO A 123 29.33 -22.01 3.27
C PRO A 123 28.77 -22.79 2.08
N LYS A 124 29.59 -23.67 1.51
CA LYS A 124 29.14 -24.59 0.45
C LYS A 124 28.02 -25.43 1.05
N ILE A 125 26.82 -25.28 0.51
CA ILE A 125 25.71 -26.17 0.84
C ILE A 125 26.17 -27.57 0.45
N SER A 126 26.40 -28.41 1.46
CA SER A 126 26.72 -29.81 1.28
C SER A 126 25.59 -30.46 0.51
N GLN A 127 25.85 -30.86 -0.74
CA GLN A 127 24.94 -31.74 -1.45
C GLN A 127 25.02 -33.10 -0.78
N ASP A 128 24.07 -33.37 0.10
CA ASP A 128 23.90 -34.68 0.69
C ASP A 128 23.41 -35.62 -0.42
N LYS A 129 24.31 -36.46 -0.91
CA LYS A 129 23.97 -37.51 -1.88
C LYS A 129 23.28 -38.63 -1.11
N THR A 130 21.96 -38.62 -1.05
CA THR A 130 21.21 -39.84 -0.71
C THR A 130 21.34 -40.82 -1.86
N SER A 131 22.40 -41.63 -1.82
CA SER A 131 22.44 -42.95 -2.44
C SER A 131 21.54 -43.87 -1.62
N THR A 132 20.51 -44.42 -2.24
CA THR A 132 19.85 -45.62 -1.71
C THR A 132 19.70 -46.59 -2.87
N SER A 133 20.38 -47.72 -2.68
CA SER A 133 20.29 -48.97 -3.44
C SER A 133 18.92 -49.59 -3.35
#